data_AF-A0A0M0BY78-F1
#
_entry.id   AF-A0A0M0BY78-F1
#
_cell.length_a   1.000
_cell.length_b   1.000
_cell.length_c   1.000
_cell.angle_alpha   90.00
_cell.angle_beta   90.00
_cell.angle_gamma   90.00
#
_symmetry.space_group_name_H-M   'P 1'
#
loop_
_entity.id
_entity.type
_entity.pdbx_description
1 polymer ?
#
loop_
_entity_poly.entity_id
_entity_poly.type
_entity_poly.pdbx_seq_one_letter_code
_entity_poly.pdbx_strand_id
1 'polypeptide(L)' 'MEELTNTEKKTYNFIKKVGEIQTNNISDKHMIGAISKLKNLGLVEVFKKQTSEYRKRKKKFVRIK' A
#
# COMPACT_ATOMS: atom_id res chain seq x y z
N MET A 1 10.62 3.91 19.22
CA MET A 1 9.98 3.29 18.05
C MET A 1 8.51 3.63 18.13
N GLU A 2 7.93 4.24 17.10
CA GLU A 2 6.49 4.54 17.11
C GLU A 2 5.72 3.21 17.07
N GLU A 3 4.87 2.96 18.07
CA GLU A 3 4.11 1.72 18.11
C GLU A 3 3.04 1.74 17.02
N LEU A 4 3.11 0.75 16.11
CA LEU A 4 2.10 0.58 15.08
C LEU A 4 0.76 0.18 15.71
N THR A 5 -0.31 0.85 15.31
CA THR A 5 -1.67 0.48 15.66
C THR A 5 -2.04 -0.90 15.08
N ASN A 6 -3.09 -1.53 15.61
CA ASN A 6 -3.57 -2.82 15.10
C ASN A 6 -3.91 -2.76 13.60
N THR A 7 -4.47 -1.64 13.13
CA THR A 7 -4.79 -1.42 11.71
C THR A 7 -3.52 -1.30 10.86
N GLU A 8 -2.51 -0.58 11.33
CA GLU A 8 -1.23 -0.45 10.63
C GLU A 8 -0.50 -1.80 10.56
N LYS A 9 -0.45 -2.56 11.66
CA LYS A 9 0.12 -3.91 11.69
C LYS A 9 -0.60 -4.84 10.72
N LYS A 10 -1.95 -4.84 10.73
CA LYS A 10 -2.78 -5.62 9.80
C LYS A 10 -2.52 -5.22 8.35
N THR A 11 -2.40 -3.92 8.07
CA THR A 11 -2.12 -3.38 6.73
C THR A 11 -0.75 -3.81 6.24
N TYR A 12 0.29 -3.65 7.07
CA TYR A 12 1.64 -4.08 6.76
C TYR A 12 1.68 -5.58 6.48
N ASN A 13 1.11 -6.41 7.35
CA ASN A 13 1.08 -7.85 7.18
C ASN A 13 0.30 -8.29 5.93
N PHE A 14 -0.80 -7.60 5.61
CA PHE A 14 -1.56 -7.84 4.38
C PHE A 14 -0.73 -7.55 3.14
N ILE A 15 -0.09 -6.37 3.06
CA ILE A 15 0.77 -6.01 1.93
C ILE A 15 1.96 -6.97 1.84
N LYS A 16 2.56 -7.35 2.97
CA LYS A 16 3.64 -8.34 3.03
C LYS A 16 3.22 -9.71 2.46
N LYS A 17 2.00 -10.15 2.74
CA LYS A 17 1.45 -11.42 2.25
C LYS A 17 1.14 -11.38 0.75
N VAL A 18 0.61 -10.27 0.25
CA VAL A 18 0.25 -10.11 -1.17
C VAL A 18 1.46 -9.71 -2.03
N GLY A 19 2.49 -9.13 -1.42
CA GLY A 19 3.69 -8.60 -2.07
C GLY A 19 3.46 -7.21 -2.66
N GLU A 20 2.65 -7.13 -3.70
CA GLU A 20 2.36 -5.88 -4.40
C GLU A 20 0.87 -5.78 -4.72
N ILE A 21 0.24 -4.65 -4.39
CA ILE A 21 -1.20 -4.46 -4.62
C ILE A 21 -1.54 -3.05 -5.09
N GLN A 22 -2.56 -2.92 -5.94
CA GLN A 22 -3.14 -1.63 -6.29
C GLN A 22 -3.85 -1.03 -5.09
N THR A 23 -3.68 0.28 -4.85
CA THR A 23 -4.38 0.96 -3.75
C THR A 23 -5.90 0.85 -3.85
N ASN A 24 -6.43 0.79 -5.08
CA ASN A 24 -7.87 0.71 -5.33
C ASN A 24 -8.45 -0.70 -5.09
N ASN A 25 -7.61 -1.73 -5.00
CA ASN A 25 -8.05 -3.11 -4.74
C ASN A 25 -8.10 -3.41 -3.24
N ILE A 26 -7.68 -2.45 -2.40
CA ILE A 26 -7.82 -2.53 -0.95
C ILE A 26 -9.23 -2.06 -0.60
N SER A 27 -10.11 -2.97 -0.22
CA SER A 27 -11.52 -2.67 0.05
C SER A 27 -11.71 -1.90 1.37
N ASP A 28 -10.81 -2.06 2.33
CA ASP A 28 -10.89 -1.44 3.65
C ASP A 28 -10.30 -0.03 3.64
N LYS A 29 -11.16 0.99 3.86
CA LYS A 29 -10.76 2.40 3.91
C LYS A 29 -9.76 2.70 5.03
N HIS A 30 -9.82 1.99 6.15
CA HIS A 30 -8.88 2.19 7.26
C HIS A 30 -7.47 1.71 6.89
N MET A 31 -7.37 0.63 6.11
CA MET A 31 -6.08 0.17 5.57
C MET A 31 -5.51 1.18 4.57
N ILE A 32 -6.34 1.80 3.73
CA ILE A 32 -5.89 2.86 2.81
C ILE A 32 -5.29 4.05 3.58
N GLY A 33 -5.95 4.49 4.66
CA GLY A 33 -5.42 5.55 5.53
C GLY A 33 -4.07 5.17 6.16
N ALA A 34 -3.96 3.93 6.64
CA ALA A 34 -2.73 3.42 7.24
C ALA A 34 -1.53 3.39 6.28
N ILE A 35 -1.75 3.19 4.97
CA ILE A 35 -0.68 3.23 3.95
C ILE A 35 0.10 4.54 3.99
N SER A 36 -0.58 5.68 4.17
CA SER A 36 0.09 6.99 4.22
C SER A 36 1.07 7.07 5.39
N LYS A 37 0.65 6.60 6.57
CA LYS A 37 1.49 6.59 7.76
C LYS A 37 2.63 5.57 7.65
N LEU A 38 2.34 4.35 7.18
CA LEU A 38 3.37 3.33 6.92
C LEU A 38 4.42 3.81 5.89
N LYS A 39 4.00 4.59 4.88
CA LYS A 39 4.91 5.20 3.90
C LYS A 39 5.83 6.22 4.57
N ASN A 40 5.28 7.09 5.43
CA ASN A 40 6.06 8.09 6.14
C ASN A 40 7.08 7.44 7.11
N LEU A 41 6.73 6.30 7.68
CA LEU A 41 7.62 5.46 8.48
C LEU A 41 8.66 4.69 7.64
N GLY A 42 8.60 4.75 6.31
CA GLY A 42 9.51 4.04 5.41
C GLY A 42 9.31 2.53 5.34
N LEU A 43 8.20 2.01 5.87
CA LEU A 43 7.89 0.57 5.91
C LEU A 43 7.29 0.05 4.59
N VAL A 44 6.64 0.94 3.84
CA VAL A 44 6.04 0.62 2.54
C VAL A 44 6.41 1.68 1.52
N GLU A 45 6.48 1.26 0.27
CA GLU A 45 6.69 2.14 -0.87
C GLU A 45 5.39 2.28 -1.66
N VAL A 46 5.05 3.52 -2.03
CA VAL A 46 3.91 3.83 -2.89
C VAL A 46 4.42 4.38 -4.21
N PHE A 47 4.11 3.71 -5.31
CA PHE A 47 4.60 4.06 -6.64
C PHE A 47 3.49 3.97 -7.68
N LYS A 48 3.76 4.47 -8.90
CA LYS A 48 2.83 4.40 -10.02
C LYS A 48 3.43 3.55 -11.13
N LYS A 49 2.71 2.51 -11.56
CA LYS A 49 3.11 1.69 -12.72
C LYS A 49 2.03 1.60 -13.77
N GLN A 50 2.46 1.34 -14.99
CA GLN A 50 1.59 1.05 -16.11
C GLN A 50 1.09 -0.39 -15.98
N THR A 51 -0.20 -0.62 -16.16
CA THR A 51 -0.80 -1.97 -16.01
C THR A 51 -1.06 -2.66 -17.34
N SER A 52 -1.04 -1.89 -18.42
CA SER A 52 -1.26 -2.35 -19.79
C SER A 52 -0.76 -1.27 -20.74
N GLU A 53 -0.16 -1.67 -21.85
CA GLU A 53 0.37 -0.78 -22.90
C GLU A 53 -0.74 0.11 -23.51
N TYR A 54 -1.98 -0.40 -23.58
CA TYR A 54 -3.11 0.30 -24.18
C TYR A 54 -3.74 1.37 -23.26
N ARG A 55 -3.41 1.39 -21.97
CA ARG A 55 -3.98 2.39 -21.03
C ARG A 55 -3.05 3.58 -20.90
N LYS A 56 -3.55 4.81 -21.11
CA LYS A 56 -2.73 6.02 -20.94
C LYS A 56 -2.42 6.38 -19.46
N ARG A 57 -3.21 5.87 -18.50
CA ARG A 57 -3.11 6.25 -17.08
C ARG A 57 -2.41 5.17 -16.25
N LYS A 58 -1.28 5.54 -15.63
CA LYS A 58 -0.61 4.75 -14.60
C LYS A 58 -1.53 4.57 -13.38
N LYS A 59 -1.44 3.41 -12.73
CA LYS A 59 -2.17 3.10 -11.49
C LYS A 59 -1.24 3.16 -10.30
N LYS A 60 -1.78 3.47 -9.12
CA LYS A 60 -1.03 3.55 -7.87
C LYS A 60 -0.98 2.16 -7.22
N PHE A 61 0.22 1.76 -6.84
CA PHE A 61 0.52 0.48 -6.20
C PHE A 61 1.28 0.71 -4.90
N VAL A 62 1.24 -0.30 -4.05
CA VAL A 62 1.95 -0.34 -2.77
C VAL A 62 2.65 -1.68 -2.63
N ARG A 63 3.88 -1.65 -2.11
CA ARG A 63 4.67 -2.84 -1.73
C ARG A 63 5.41 -2.58 -0.43
N ILE A 64 5.87 -3.64 0.22
CA ILE A 64 6.82 -3.52 1.35
C ILE A 64 8.15 -2.99 0.83
N LYS A 65 8.77 -2.11 1.62
CA LYS A 65 10.13 -1.62 1.36
C LYS A 65 11.17 -2.55 1.97
#